data_AF-A0A8S3RG94-F1
#
_entry.id   AF-A0A8S3RG94-F1
#
_cell.length_a   1.000
_cell.length_b   1.000
_cell.length_c   1.000
_cell.angle_alpha   90.00
_cell.angle_beta   90.00
_cell.angle_gamma   90.00
#
_symmetry.space_group_name_H-M   'P 1'
#
loop_
_entity.id
_entity.type
_entity.pdbx_description
1 polymer ?
#
loop_
_entity_poly.entity_id
_entity_poly.type
_entity_poly.pdbx_seq_one_letter_code
_entity_poly.pdbx_strand_id
1 'polypeptide(L)'
;MEPNTSYEDPFNDGLNIVMSQIPEPKPLIMGTQNVFGASSSTSLTNAFDDDLDIILSQVADHMEQEYACTESLSHMTISQCVAEYLEPDDDLPNFFLGFGEETKMVESCEKRFGNPASKEDLDKLINSQKNPNTEKNTKWAVEAFMKWREQRNKENENIPLLKHMDAETMDKCLQRFVVEIRKQDGLEYPPKSLYYIICGLLRHLRDEEIHDKNFLNENDIRFAVFRKVLNAKMKELASRGLGSTTKQADPISKEDEEKIWNSGVFGCDNSVALQNTVFFYNCKLFGMRGYDEHRNLECEQFSIGCDGSESRFIHFTGRTSKTFSGGLNQLHVKSKDIKHFCPKTKDRCCIAEYYEKYLAALGNRGPFYRRPLAGSSIRYGEQAVGINKLKGFMREITSKAGLQGNFTNHSGKRSCATQLYTAGIPEQEIMSRTGHRTETAVRKYKRSSNEILHEVSDVLNPPMKKEKPGNALLENDMEVDSPNKSTELLTRSPFPKPMQDISNLPDQKPSVFNNCTFNF
;
A
#
# COMPACT_ATOMS: atom_id res chain seq x y z
N MET A 1 65.87 44.20 43.24
CA MET A 1 66.99 43.53 42.57
C MET A 1 66.39 42.45 41.69
N GLU A 2 66.59 42.58 40.38
CA GLU A 2 66.45 41.50 39.39
C GLU A 2 67.69 40.55 39.46
N PRO A 3 67.80 39.41 38.74
CA PRO A 3 67.07 39.06 37.49
C PRO A 3 66.66 37.58 37.21
N ASN A 4 65.85 37.45 36.14
CA ASN A 4 65.83 36.42 35.08
C ASN A 4 65.88 34.90 35.36
N THR A 5 64.93 34.16 34.77
CA THR A 5 65.13 33.42 33.49
C THR A 5 63.86 32.70 33.01
N SER A 6 63.47 32.86 31.74
CA SER A 6 62.95 31.79 30.87
C SER A 6 62.78 32.27 29.42
N TYR A 7 62.99 31.37 28.46
CA TYR A 7 63.11 31.62 27.00
C TYR A 7 61.77 31.81 26.26
N GLU A 8 61.87 32.33 25.04
CA GLU A 8 60.78 32.61 24.08
C GLU A 8 60.32 31.39 23.28
N ASP A 9 59.12 31.47 22.68
CA ASP A 9 58.90 31.09 21.27
C ASP A 9 57.73 31.95 20.70
N PRO A 10 57.75 32.41 19.42
CA PRO A 10 56.84 33.44 18.92
C PRO A 10 55.70 32.88 18.04
N PHE A 11 54.55 33.58 18.02
CA PHE A 11 53.86 34.10 16.83
C PHE A 11 52.48 34.64 17.25
N ASN A 12 52.27 35.94 17.06
CA ASN A 12 51.05 36.67 17.42
C ASN A 12 50.74 37.68 16.31
N ASP A 13 49.47 37.75 15.89
CA ASP A 13 48.78 38.84 15.18
C ASP A 13 47.34 38.34 14.91
N GLY A 14 46.22 38.97 15.28
CA GLY A 14 45.98 40.27 15.91
C GLY A 14 45.33 41.26 14.95
N LEU A 15 44.05 41.67 15.16
CA LEU A 15 43.50 42.95 14.67
C LEU A 15 42.08 43.34 15.17
N ASN A 16 41.78 44.64 15.06
CA ASN A 16 40.81 45.47 15.82
C ASN A 16 40.48 46.75 14.99
N ILE A 17 39.45 47.61 15.21
CA ILE A 17 38.41 47.74 16.26
C ILE A 17 37.20 48.59 15.75
N VAL A 18 35.96 48.27 16.17
CA VAL A 18 34.78 49.18 16.46
C VAL A 18 34.06 50.04 15.38
N MET A 19 32.70 49.90 15.38
CA MET A 19 31.55 50.85 15.19
C MET A 19 31.67 52.15 14.33
N SER A 20 30.67 52.58 13.55
CA SER A 20 29.35 53.06 14.06
C SER A 20 28.36 53.63 12.99
N GLN A 21 27.08 53.79 13.41
CA GLN A 21 25.98 54.65 12.87
C GLN A 21 25.01 54.17 11.77
N ILE A 22 23.76 54.70 11.85
CA ILE A 22 22.49 54.28 11.22
C ILE A 22 21.83 55.50 10.52
N PRO A 23 21.03 55.30 9.45
CA PRO A 23 19.71 55.97 9.39
C PRO A 23 18.54 55.07 8.91
N GLU A 24 17.30 55.49 9.23
CA GLU A 24 16.03 54.75 9.03
C GLU A 24 15.19 55.22 7.79
N PRO A 25 14.05 54.56 7.42
CA PRO A 25 13.54 54.48 6.03
C PRO A 25 12.27 55.31 5.68
N LYS A 26 11.88 55.37 4.39
CA LYS A 26 10.50 55.67 3.85
C LYS A 26 10.36 55.42 2.30
N PRO A 27 9.16 55.44 1.65
CA PRO A 27 8.62 54.23 0.97
C PRO A 27 7.97 54.40 -0.45
N LEU A 28 7.33 53.32 -0.96
CA LEU A 28 6.45 53.19 -2.16
C LEU A 28 7.16 53.24 -3.54
N ILE A 29 6.73 52.61 -4.65
CA ILE A 29 5.39 52.33 -5.23
C ILE A 29 5.31 50.93 -5.93
N MET A 30 4.09 50.40 -6.17
CA MET A 30 3.76 49.18 -6.94
C MET A 30 4.28 49.13 -8.39
N GLY A 31 4.56 47.91 -8.88
CA GLY A 31 4.66 47.58 -10.32
C GLY A 31 4.47 46.07 -10.56
N THR A 32 3.40 45.70 -11.26
CA THR A 32 3.07 44.30 -11.59
C THR A 32 3.71 43.85 -12.91
N GLN A 33 4.33 42.66 -12.95
CA GLN A 33 4.33 41.80 -14.16
C GLN A 33 4.85 40.38 -13.88
N ASN A 34 4.13 39.39 -14.42
CA ASN A 34 4.55 37.98 -14.48
C ASN A 34 5.58 37.77 -15.60
N VAL A 35 6.70 37.10 -15.33
CA VAL A 35 7.38 36.22 -16.31
C VAL A 35 7.99 35.02 -15.56
N PHE A 36 7.90 33.82 -16.16
CA PHE A 36 8.52 32.59 -15.67
C PHE A 36 10.06 32.64 -15.71
N GLY A 37 10.71 32.01 -14.72
CA GLY A 37 12.16 31.77 -14.75
C GLY A 37 12.59 30.82 -13.64
N ALA A 38 12.96 29.59 -13.99
CA ALA A 38 13.38 28.58 -13.02
C ALA A 38 14.88 28.69 -12.69
N SER A 39 15.26 28.55 -11.41
CA SER A 39 16.59 28.07 -11.01
C SER A 39 16.61 27.53 -9.57
N SER A 40 16.90 26.23 -9.48
CA SER A 40 17.61 25.52 -8.40
C SER A 40 17.77 26.18 -7.00
N SER A 41 17.17 25.56 -5.98
CA SER A 41 17.75 25.49 -4.63
C SER A 41 17.55 24.10 -4.01
N THR A 42 18.53 23.21 -4.21
CA THR A 42 18.63 21.92 -3.54
C THR A 42 19.24 22.08 -2.14
N SER A 43 18.39 22.08 -1.10
CA SER A 43 18.67 21.52 0.25
C SER A 43 17.58 21.95 1.24
N LEU A 44 16.59 21.08 1.51
CA LEU A 44 15.75 21.07 2.73
C LEU A 44 14.71 19.92 2.79
N THR A 45 14.76 18.92 1.90
CA THR A 45 13.69 17.92 1.73
C THR A 45 13.75 16.70 2.66
N ASN A 46 14.88 16.41 3.30
CA ASN A 46 15.09 15.12 3.97
C ASN A 46 14.28 14.91 5.27
N ALA A 47 13.66 15.96 5.84
CA ALA A 47 12.84 15.83 7.04
C ALA A 47 11.32 15.69 6.75
N PHE A 48 10.87 16.05 5.55
CA PHE A 48 9.45 16.03 5.19
C PHE A 48 8.98 14.68 4.60
N ASP A 49 9.89 13.90 4.03
CA ASP A 49 9.56 12.59 3.45
C ASP A 49 9.21 11.53 4.51
N ASP A 50 9.82 11.55 5.70
CA ASP A 50 9.59 10.50 6.71
C ASP A 50 8.16 10.54 7.28
N ASP A 51 7.64 11.70 7.68
CA ASP A 51 6.25 11.85 8.16
C ASP A 51 5.24 11.50 7.05
N LEU A 52 5.55 11.80 5.78
CA LEU A 52 4.67 11.51 4.64
C LEU A 52 4.69 10.02 4.26
N ASP A 53 5.86 9.37 4.26
CA ASP A 53 6.02 7.94 4.00
C ASP A 53 5.38 7.09 5.11
N ILE A 54 5.44 7.54 6.37
CA ILE A 54 4.70 6.94 7.48
C ILE A 54 3.20 6.97 7.19
N ILE A 55 2.65 8.12 6.80
CA ILE A 55 1.22 8.26 6.47
C ILE A 55 0.83 7.42 5.24
N LEU A 56 1.66 7.40 4.19
CA LEU A 56 1.41 6.62 2.97
C LEU A 56 1.42 5.11 3.25
N SER A 57 2.34 4.61 4.08
CA SER A 57 2.32 3.22 4.53
C SER A 57 1.06 2.94 5.36
N GLN A 58 0.74 3.78 6.35
CA GLN A 58 -0.42 3.59 7.23
C GLN A 58 -1.77 3.59 6.48
N VAL A 59 -1.93 4.39 5.42
CA VAL A 59 -3.14 4.35 4.58
C VAL A 59 -3.24 3.02 3.82
N ALA A 60 -2.13 2.53 3.25
CA ALA A 60 -2.08 1.22 2.60
C ALA A 60 -2.11 0.03 3.58
N ASP A 61 -1.73 0.24 4.84
CA ASP A 61 -1.75 -0.76 5.91
C ASP A 61 -3.15 -0.99 6.45
N HIS A 62 -3.92 0.07 6.67
CA HIS A 62 -5.29 -0.05 7.14
C HIS A 62 -6.30 -0.41 6.05
N MET A 63 -6.13 0.02 4.79
CA MET A 63 -7.07 -0.31 3.69
C MET A 63 -7.35 -1.82 3.53
N GLU A 64 -6.40 -2.67 3.96
CA GLU A 64 -6.48 -4.14 3.99
C GLU A 64 -6.72 -4.72 5.41
N GLN A 65 -6.42 -4.00 6.51
CA GLN A 65 -6.59 -4.45 7.91
C GLN A 65 -7.90 -4.01 8.59
N GLU A 66 -8.62 -3.02 8.04
CA GLU A 66 -9.87 -2.44 8.57
C GLU A 66 -11.02 -3.48 8.73
N TYR A 67 -10.82 -4.71 8.24
CA TYR A 67 -11.74 -5.86 8.36
C TYR A 67 -11.18 -7.07 9.14
N ALA A 68 -9.97 -6.98 9.68
CA ALA A 68 -9.34 -8.06 10.47
C ALA A 68 -9.29 -7.76 11.99
N CYS A 69 -9.73 -6.57 12.40
CA CYS A 69 -9.49 -6.02 13.73
C CYS A 69 -10.73 -6.02 14.66
N THR A 70 -11.75 -6.83 14.36
CA THR A 70 -12.94 -6.99 15.21
C THR A 70 -12.86 -8.17 16.19
N GLU A 71 -11.94 -9.12 15.99
CA GLU A 71 -11.76 -10.26 16.89
C GLU A 71 -10.38 -10.26 17.55
N SER A 72 -10.35 -9.65 18.74
CA SER A 72 -9.32 -9.90 19.73
C SER A 72 -9.41 -11.35 20.23
N LEU A 73 -8.26 -11.96 20.55
CA LEU A 73 -8.13 -13.32 21.09
C LEU A 73 -8.95 -13.60 22.38
N SER A 74 -9.55 -12.57 22.98
CA SER A 74 -10.49 -12.68 24.10
C SER A 74 -11.85 -13.27 23.74
N HIS A 75 -12.19 -13.46 22.46
CA HIS A 75 -13.51 -13.97 22.02
C HIS A 75 -13.52 -15.37 21.40
N MET A 76 -12.37 -15.94 21.02
CA MET A 76 -12.33 -17.34 20.58
C MET A 76 -12.44 -18.28 21.78
N THR A 77 -13.64 -18.81 22.01
CA THR A 77 -13.79 -19.98 22.88
C THR A 77 -13.42 -21.24 22.09
N ILE A 78 -12.84 -22.24 22.76
CA ILE A 78 -12.46 -23.53 22.15
C ILE A 78 -13.65 -24.19 21.42
N SER A 79 -14.88 -23.90 21.84
CA SER A 79 -16.11 -24.40 21.23
C SER A 79 -16.37 -23.90 19.80
N GLN A 80 -15.82 -22.75 19.39
CA GLN A 80 -16.00 -22.23 18.03
C GLN A 80 -15.11 -22.95 17.01
N CYS A 81 -13.89 -23.34 17.39
CA CYS A 81 -12.97 -24.07 16.51
C CYS A 81 -13.48 -25.47 16.11
N VAL A 82 -14.40 -26.05 16.89
CA VAL A 82 -15.00 -27.37 16.62
C VAL A 82 -16.23 -27.26 15.72
N ALA A 83 -16.96 -26.14 15.78
CA ALA A 83 -18.21 -25.95 15.04
C ALA A 83 -18.01 -25.75 13.53
N GLU A 84 -16.86 -25.20 13.12
CA GLU A 84 -16.49 -24.98 11.70
C GLU A 84 -15.95 -26.24 10.99
N TYR A 85 -15.84 -27.37 11.71
CA TYR A 85 -15.26 -28.64 11.22
C TYR A 85 -16.30 -29.75 10.99
N LEU A 86 -17.59 -29.41 10.96
CA LEU A 86 -18.69 -30.36 10.78
C LEU A 86 -19.58 -30.01 9.58
N GLU A 87 -19.00 -29.98 8.38
CA GLU A 87 -19.76 -30.36 7.18
C GLU A 87 -19.66 -31.89 7.02
N PRO A 88 -20.80 -32.61 6.89
CA PRO A 88 -20.79 -34.06 6.75
C PRO A 88 -20.70 -34.46 5.28
N ASP A 89 -19.49 -34.68 4.77
CA ASP A 89 -19.28 -35.56 3.60
C ASP A 89 -17.90 -36.24 3.68
N ASP A 90 -17.85 -37.47 3.17
CA ASP A 90 -16.79 -38.44 3.44
C ASP A 90 -15.47 -38.15 2.70
N ASP A 91 -14.39 -37.96 3.47
CA ASP A 91 -13.11 -38.67 3.26
C ASP A 91 -12.17 -38.44 4.46
N LEU A 92 -12.24 -39.33 5.45
CA LEU A 92 -11.22 -39.39 6.52
C LEU A 92 -9.84 -39.64 5.88
N PRO A 93 -8.82 -38.78 6.11
CA PRO A 93 -7.52 -38.95 5.48
C PRO A 93 -6.89 -40.28 5.92
N ASN A 94 -6.85 -41.22 4.97
CA ASN A 94 -6.38 -42.57 5.18
C ASN A 94 -4.92 -42.54 5.67
N PHE A 95 -4.66 -43.00 6.89
CA PHE A 95 -3.37 -42.87 7.57
C PHE A 95 -2.37 -43.91 7.04
N PHE A 96 -2.00 -43.77 5.77
CA PHE A 96 -1.18 -44.72 5.05
C PHE A 96 0.30 -44.54 5.41
N LEU A 97 0.79 -45.31 6.38
CA LEU A 97 2.20 -45.40 6.74
C LEU A 97 2.99 -46.16 5.66
N GLY A 98 3.29 -45.45 4.56
CA GLY A 98 4.17 -45.95 3.50
C GLY A 98 5.63 -46.00 3.97
N PHE A 99 6.22 -47.19 3.91
CA PHE A 99 7.67 -47.40 4.09
C PHE A 99 8.39 -47.37 2.73
N GLY A 100 9.50 -46.64 2.62
CA GLY A 100 10.36 -46.55 1.43
C GLY A 100 9.91 -45.50 0.40
N GLU A 101 10.78 -44.78 -0.31
CA GLU A 101 12.25 -44.87 -0.43
C GLU A 101 12.94 -43.48 -0.44
N GLU A 102 14.23 -43.50 -0.10
CA GLU A 102 15.31 -42.52 -0.30
C GLU A 102 14.97 -41.05 -0.59
N THR A 103 15.07 -40.22 0.46
CA THR A 103 15.37 -38.78 0.32
C THR A 103 16.69 -38.43 1.01
N LYS A 104 17.41 -37.45 0.43
CA LYS A 104 18.82 -37.14 0.75
C LYS A 104 19.06 -36.88 2.24
N MET A 105 20.24 -37.30 2.71
CA MET A 105 20.68 -37.15 4.10
C MET A 105 20.61 -35.70 4.57
N VAL A 106 19.62 -35.40 5.41
CA VAL A 106 19.64 -34.26 6.33
C VAL A 106 20.40 -34.71 7.56
N GLU A 107 21.23 -33.84 8.14
CA GLU A 107 21.99 -34.17 9.36
C GLU A 107 21.05 -34.68 10.46
N SER A 108 21.41 -35.83 11.04
CA SER A 108 20.61 -36.47 12.08
C SER A 108 20.60 -35.62 13.34
N CYS A 109 19.46 -34.99 13.63
CA CYS A 109 19.23 -34.42 14.94
C CYS A 109 19.00 -35.57 15.93
N GLU A 110 20.01 -35.86 16.77
CA GLU A 110 20.01 -37.02 17.69
C GLU A 110 18.89 -37.02 18.76
N LYS A 111 18.06 -35.97 18.84
CA LYS A 111 17.03 -35.80 19.86
C LYS A 111 15.70 -35.34 19.25
N ARG A 112 14.61 -36.02 19.66
CA ARG A 112 13.22 -35.70 19.29
C ARG A 112 12.81 -34.27 19.63
N PHE A 113 13.39 -33.70 20.68
CA PHE A 113 13.08 -32.36 21.18
C PHE A 113 14.33 -31.47 21.08
N GLY A 114 14.13 -30.21 20.70
CA GLY A 114 15.18 -29.19 20.78
C GLY A 114 15.56 -28.86 22.21
N ASN A 115 16.57 -28.00 22.38
CA ASN A 115 16.99 -27.53 23.70
C ASN A 115 15.85 -26.77 24.41
N PRO A 116 15.76 -26.83 25.76
CA PRO A 116 14.76 -26.06 26.50
C PRO A 116 14.87 -24.56 26.18
N ALA A 117 13.76 -23.92 25.82
CA ALA A 117 13.74 -22.49 25.51
C ALA A 117 13.96 -21.65 26.77
N SER A 118 14.86 -20.68 26.72
CA SER A 118 15.03 -19.68 27.78
C SER A 118 13.92 -18.64 27.73
N LYS A 119 13.76 -17.85 28.80
CA LYS A 119 12.81 -16.72 28.78
C LYS A 119 13.20 -15.72 27.68
N GLU A 120 14.49 -15.49 27.51
CA GLU A 120 15.07 -14.63 26.49
C GLU A 120 14.73 -15.10 25.08
N ASP A 121 14.62 -16.41 24.83
CA ASP A 121 14.23 -16.95 23.52
C ASP A 121 12.74 -16.80 23.25
N LEU A 122 11.89 -16.97 24.27
CA LEU A 122 10.46 -16.68 24.19
C LEU A 122 10.21 -15.17 23.94
N ASP A 123 10.90 -14.30 24.68
CA ASP A 123 10.81 -12.85 24.52
C ASP A 123 11.32 -12.40 23.14
N LYS A 124 12.41 -13.00 22.61
CA LYS A 124 12.86 -12.77 21.22
C LYS A 124 11.79 -13.18 20.21
N LEU A 125 11.18 -14.36 20.37
CA LEU A 125 10.17 -14.88 19.45
C LEU A 125 8.90 -14.02 19.44
N ILE A 126 8.46 -13.52 20.60
CA ILE A 126 7.32 -12.60 20.72
C ILE A 126 7.67 -11.26 20.07
N ASN A 127 8.83 -10.68 20.40
CA ASN A 127 9.23 -9.39 19.85
C ASN A 127 9.48 -9.44 18.33
N SER A 128 9.92 -10.57 17.77
CA SER A 128 10.09 -10.70 16.31
C SER A 128 8.78 -10.69 15.52
N GLN A 129 7.62 -10.82 16.18
CA GLN A 129 6.30 -10.68 15.52
C GLN A 129 5.78 -9.23 15.52
N LYS A 130 6.44 -8.31 16.24
CA LYS A 130 6.03 -6.90 16.25
C LYS A 130 6.29 -6.27 14.88
N ASN A 131 5.29 -5.55 14.36
CA ASN A 131 5.39 -4.89 13.06
C ASN A 131 6.14 -3.55 13.20
N PRO A 132 7.30 -3.36 12.53
CA PRO A 132 8.11 -2.14 12.67
C PRO A 132 7.38 -0.84 12.27
N ASN A 133 6.43 -0.89 11.34
CA ASN A 133 5.61 0.28 10.98
C ASN A 133 4.62 0.63 12.11
N THR A 134 4.10 -0.40 12.79
CA THR A 134 3.21 -0.24 13.94
C THR A 134 3.96 0.33 15.15
N GLU A 135 5.20 -0.09 15.38
CA GLU A 135 6.08 0.51 16.40
C GLU A 135 6.38 1.98 16.09
N LYS A 136 6.78 2.30 14.85
CA LYS A 136 7.00 3.70 14.40
C LYS A 136 5.76 4.58 14.60
N ASN A 137 4.57 4.08 14.24
CA ASN A 137 3.31 4.78 14.48
C ASN A 137 3.07 5.04 15.98
N THR A 138 3.30 4.02 16.82
CA THR A 138 3.15 4.11 18.29
C THR A 138 4.09 5.15 18.87
N LYS A 139 5.38 5.12 18.48
CA LYS A 139 6.38 6.11 18.89
C LYS A 139 5.99 7.53 18.46
N TRP A 140 5.61 7.72 17.19
CA TRP A 140 5.15 9.01 16.66
C TRP A 140 3.94 9.58 17.43
N ALA A 141 2.95 8.73 17.72
CA ALA A 141 1.77 9.13 18.49
C ALA A 141 2.12 9.56 19.93
N VAL A 142 3.01 8.81 20.59
CA VAL A 142 3.52 9.14 21.93
C VAL A 142 4.32 10.44 21.90
N GLU A 143 5.23 10.62 20.94
CA GLU A 143 6.00 11.87 20.79
C GLU A 143 5.09 13.09 20.56
N ALA A 144 4.04 12.95 19.74
CA ALA A 144 3.06 14.02 19.51
C ALA A 144 2.31 14.40 20.80
N PHE A 145 1.91 13.40 21.59
CA PHE A 145 1.28 13.63 22.90
C PHE A 145 2.24 14.25 23.91
N MET A 146 3.50 13.79 23.99
CA MET A 146 4.49 14.34 24.92
C MET A 146 4.83 15.79 24.58
N LYS A 147 5.01 16.15 23.30
CA LYS A 147 5.26 17.54 22.86
C LYS A 147 4.08 18.46 23.22
N TRP A 148 2.84 18.01 22.98
CA TRP A 148 1.64 18.76 23.37
C TRP A 148 1.54 18.94 24.90
N ARG A 149 1.80 17.87 25.65
CA ARG A 149 1.84 17.87 27.12
C ARG A 149 2.90 18.84 27.67
N GLU A 150 4.11 18.83 27.09
CA GLU A 150 5.19 19.74 27.47
C GLU A 150 4.81 21.21 27.23
N GLN A 151 4.11 21.50 26.13
CA GLN A 151 3.62 22.85 25.85
C GLN A 151 2.59 23.30 26.90
N ARG A 152 1.57 22.49 27.20
CA ARG A 152 0.57 22.81 28.23
C ARG A 152 1.14 22.89 29.64
N ASN A 153 2.20 22.13 29.93
CA ASN A 153 2.88 22.22 31.22
C ASN A 153 3.70 23.51 31.39
N LYS A 154 4.17 24.13 30.29
CA LYS A 154 4.74 25.50 30.33
C LYS A 154 3.68 26.57 30.61
N GLU A 155 2.41 26.26 30.37
CA GLU A 155 1.24 27.09 30.67
C GLU A 155 0.63 26.75 32.06
N ASN A 156 1.41 26.08 32.93
CA ASN A 156 1.06 25.69 34.30
C ASN A 156 -0.10 24.68 34.47
N GLU A 157 -0.45 23.90 33.43
CA GLU A 157 -1.57 22.94 33.53
C GLU A 157 -1.24 21.62 34.25
N ASN A 158 0.05 21.30 34.43
CA ASN A 158 0.55 20.07 35.09
C ASN A 158 -0.17 18.76 34.69
N ILE A 159 -0.33 18.55 33.39
CA ILE A 159 -0.92 17.34 32.81
C ILE A 159 -0.04 16.12 33.19
N PRO A 160 -0.60 15.03 33.78
CA PRO A 160 0.14 13.81 34.09
C PRO A 160 0.71 13.09 32.85
N LEU A 161 1.50 12.03 33.05
CA LEU A 161 1.78 11.08 31.96
C LEU A 161 0.55 10.20 31.73
N LEU A 162 0.31 9.77 30.49
CA LEU A 162 -0.89 9.02 30.11
C LEU A 162 -1.11 7.77 31.00
N LYS A 163 -0.03 7.05 31.33
CA LYS A 163 -0.06 5.86 32.20
C LYS A 163 -0.40 6.13 33.68
N HIS A 164 -0.34 7.39 34.12
CA HIS A 164 -0.65 7.80 35.50
C HIS A 164 -1.99 8.53 35.62
N MET A 165 -2.77 8.63 34.53
CA MET A 165 -4.11 9.19 34.57
C MET A 165 -5.15 8.14 34.97
N ASP A 166 -6.11 8.54 35.81
CA ASP A 166 -7.39 7.84 35.90
C ASP A 166 -8.21 8.01 34.61
N ALA A 167 -9.34 7.30 34.52
CA ALA A 167 -10.17 7.32 33.31
C ALA A 167 -10.83 8.68 33.03
N GLU A 168 -11.21 9.45 34.06
CA GLU A 168 -11.88 10.74 33.91
C GLU A 168 -10.90 11.83 33.46
N THR A 169 -9.72 11.86 34.07
CA THR A 169 -8.60 12.72 33.70
C THR A 169 -8.15 12.41 32.28
N MET A 170 -8.06 11.13 31.92
CA MET A 170 -7.68 10.69 30.57
C MET A 170 -8.74 11.06 29.52
N ASP A 171 -10.03 10.88 29.78
CA ASP A 171 -11.11 11.33 28.89
C ASP A 171 -11.02 12.85 28.62
N LYS A 172 -10.98 13.67 29.68
CA LYS A 172 -10.84 15.13 29.59
C LYS A 172 -9.56 15.58 28.88
N CYS A 173 -8.44 14.91 29.14
CA CYS A 173 -7.15 15.19 28.52
C CYS A 173 -7.17 14.88 27.01
N LEU A 174 -7.67 13.71 26.63
CA LEU A 174 -7.72 13.28 25.23
C LEU A 174 -8.72 14.09 24.40
N GLN A 175 -9.83 14.55 24.99
CA GLN A 175 -10.76 15.50 24.35
C GLN A 175 -10.04 16.77 23.88
N ARG A 176 -9.21 17.36 24.74
CA ARG A 176 -8.43 18.56 24.43
C ARG A 176 -7.35 18.28 23.40
N PHE A 177 -6.58 17.22 23.62
CA PHE A 177 -5.51 16.79 22.71
C PHE A 177 -5.98 16.65 21.25
N VAL A 178 -7.12 15.99 20.98
CA VAL A 178 -7.58 15.79 19.58
C VAL A 178 -8.10 17.05 18.89
N VAL A 179 -8.53 18.06 19.65
CA VAL A 179 -8.94 19.37 19.11
C VAL A 179 -7.72 20.26 18.85
N GLU A 180 -6.73 20.18 19.73
CA GLU A 180 -5.58 21.09 19.77
C GLU A 180 -4.38 20.62 18.92
N ILE A 181 -4.23 19.31 18.69
CA ILE A 181 -3.06 18.75 17.99
C ILE A 181 -2.90 19.28 16.55
N ARG A 182 -1.68 19.68 16.20
CA ARG A 182 -1.26 20.11 14.85
C ARG A 182 0.03 19.41 14.45
N LYS A 183 0.31 19.40 13.15
CA LYS A 183 1.61 19.03 12.58
C LYS A 183 2.68 20.06 12.93
N GLN A 184 3.94 19.74 12.62
CA GLN A 184 5.08 20.64 12.80
C GLN A 184 4.97 21.94 11.96
N ASP A 185 4.27 21.89 10.82
CA ASP A 185 3.97 23.04 9.96
C ASP A 185 2.76 23.89 10.45
N GLY A 186 2.18 23.55 11.61
CA GLY A 186 1.00 24.19 12.17
C GLY A 186 -0.34 23.75 11.55
N LEU A 187 -0.33 22.95 10.47
CA LEU A 187 -1.55 22.48 9.82
C LEU A 187 -2.23 21.37 10.62
N GLU A 188 -3.54 21.22 10.40
CA GLU A 188 -4.32 20.14 10.99
C GLU A 188 -4.02 18.78 10.34
N TYR A 189 -4.14 17.72 11.14
CA TYR A 189 -4.08 16.35 10.65
C TYR A 189 -5.37 15.98 9.89
N PRO A 190 -5.28 15.18 8.81
CA PRO A 190 -6.45 14.56 8.21
C PRO A 190 -7.20 13.66 9.22
N PRO A 191 -8.53 13.47 9.08
CA PRO A 191 -9.34 12.68 10.03
C PRO A 191 -8.75 11.29 10.34
N LYS A 192 -8.28 10.58 9.31
CA LYS A 192 -7.72 9.23 9.43
C LYS A 192 -6.36 9.20 10.14
N SER A 193 -5.52 10.22 9.91
CA SER A 193 -4.24 10.38 10.64
C SER A 193 -4.48 10.67 12.13
N LEU A 194 -5.46 11.53 12.45
CA LEU A 194 -5.85 11.82 13.84
C LEU A 194 -6.30 10.55 14.57
N TYR A 195 -7.14 9.73 13.93
CA TYR A 195 -7.55 8.42 14.48
C TYR A 195 -6.36 7.48 14.72
N TYR A 196 -5.34 7.47 13.85
CA TYR A 196 -4.15 6.64 14.05
C TYR A 196 -3.27 7.08 15.22
N ILE A 197 -3.16 8.39 15.50
CA ILE A 197 -2.49 8.89 16.70
C ILE A 197 -3.15 8.30 17.94
N ILE A 198 -4.48 8.35 18.00
CA ILE A 198 -5.27 7.78 19.10
C ILE A 198 -5.11 6.26 19.20
N CYS A 199 -5.07 5.54 18.07
CA CYS A 199 -4.73 4.10 18.08
C CYS A 199 -3.29 3.82 18.55
N GLY A 200 -2.35 4.71 18.25
CA GLY A 200 -0.96 4.64 18.73
C GLY A 200 -0.86 4.81 20.24
N LEU A 201 -1.54 5.82 20.80
CA LEU A 201 -1.61 6.00 22.25
C LEU A 201 -2.28 4.83 22.97
N LEU A 202 -3.35 4.25 22.38
CA LEU A 202 -4.00 3.07 22.96
C LEU A 202 -3.06 1.87 22.97
N ARG A 203 -2.28 1.67 21.90
CA ARG A 203 -1.28 0.60 21.82
C ARG A 203 -0.18 0.78 22.84
N HIS A 204 0.35 1.99 23.00
CA HIS A 204 1.36 2.29 24.03
C HIS A 204 0.86 1.94 25.44
N LEU A 205 -0.40 2.21 25.78
CA LEU A 205 -0.97 1.76 27.06
C LEU A 205 -0.96 0.23 27.21
N ARG A 206 -1.20 -0.53 26.13
CA ARG A 206 -1.13 -1.99 26.14
C ARG A 206 0.30 -2.52 26.22
N ASP A 207 1.26 -1.83 25.59
CA ASP A 207 2.69 -2.15 25.69
C ASP A 207 3.23 -1.89 27.12
N GLU A 208 2.60 -0.98 27.87
CA GLU A 208 2.86 -0.72 29.31
C GLU A 208 1.97 -1.56 30.26
N GLU A 209 1.36 -2.65 29.76
CA GLU A 209 0.48 -3.58 30.51
C GLU A 209 -0.81 -2.95 31.10
N ILE A 210 -1.20 -1.76 30.66
CA ILE A 210 -2.43 -1.07 31.08
C ILE A 210 -3.57 -1.49 30.14
N HIS A 211 -4.33 -2.51 30.54
CA HIS A 211 -5.46 -3.06 29.76
C HIS A 211 -6.83 -2.48 30.15
N ASP A 212 -6.98 -1.95 31.37
CA ASP A 212 -8.25 -1.52 31.98
C ASP A 212 -8.84 -0.22 31.40
N LYS A 213 -8.04 0.53 30.63
CA LYS A 213 -8.43 1.80 30.00
C LYS A 213 -8.51 1.60 28.49
N ASN A 214 -9.72 1.55 27.94
CA ASN A 214 -9.92 1.43 26.48
C ASN A 214 -10.82 2.56 25.98
N PHE A 215 -10.22 3.72 25.70
CA PHE A 215 -10.96 4.90 25.27
C PHE A 215 -11.63 4.77 23.88
N LEU A 216 -11.25 3.77 23.07
CA LEU A 216 -11.93 3.44 21.81
C LEU A 216 -13.04 2.39 21.96
N ASN A 217 -13.15 1.68 23.09
CA ASN A 217 -14.21 0.70 23.30
C ASN A 217 -15.55 1.41 23.54
N GLU A 218 -16.56 1.14 22.70
CA GLU A 218 -17.89 1.74 22.82
C GLU A 218 -18.57 1.41 24.14
N ASN A 219 -18.32 0.21 24.68
CA ASN A 219 -18.85 -0.26 25.97
C ASN A 219 -18.21 0.43 27.19
N ASP A 220 -17.05 1.09 27.03
CA ASP A 220 -16.42 1.85 28.11
C ASP A 220 -17.01 3.26 28.20
N ILE A 221 -18.06 3.40 29.01
CA ILE A 221 -18.82 4.65 29.16
C ILE A 221 -17.97 5.82 29.68
N ARG A 222 -16.85 5.56 30.36
CA ARG A 222 -15.97 6.58 30.96
C ARG A 222 -15.33 7.48 29.89
N PHE A 223 -15.20 6.97 28.67
CA PHE A 223 -14.61 7.68 27.52
C PHE A 223 -15.64 8.10 26.46
N ALA A 224 -16.94 8.10 26.81
CA ALA A 224 -18.00 8.41 25.86
C ALA A 224 -17.98 9.86 25.35
N VAL A 225 -17.48 10.80 26.16
CA VAL A 225 -17.34 12.21 25.75
C VAL A 225 -16.16 12.36 24.81
N PHE A 226 -15.00 11.77 25.12
CA PHE A 226 -13.86 11.69 24.21
C PHE A 226 -14.25 11.12 22.83
N ARG A 227 -14.95 9.98 22.77
CA ARG A 227 -15.38 9.39 21.49
C ARG A 227 -16.29 10.33 20.69
N LYS A 228 -17.19 11.06 21.36
CA LYS A 228 -18.04 12.08 20.70
C LYS A 228 -17.21 13.25 20.16
N VAL A 229 -16.25 13.77 20.92
CA VAL A 229 -15.37 14.87 20.50
C VAL A 229 -14.46 14.46 19.33
N LEU A 230 -13.84 13.27 19.39
CA LEU A 230 -13.03 12.73 18.30
C LEU A 230 -13.85 12.58 17.01
N ASN A 231 -15.05 11.98 17.08
CA ASN A 231 -15.95 11.83 15.93
C ASN A 231 -16.39 13.20 15.37
N ALA A 232 -16.75 14.16 16.23
CA ALA A 232 -17.11 15.51 15.83
C ALA A 232 -15.95 16.22 15.11
N LYS A 233 -14.72 16.14 15.65
CA LYS A 233 -13.53 16.74 15.03
C LYS A 233 -13.19 16.08 13.70
N MET A 234 -13.28 14.75 13.61
CA MET A 234 -13.08 14.03 12.34
C MET A 234 -14.11 14.44 11.28
N LYS A 235 -15.37 14.67 11.65
CA LYS A 235 -16.42 15.18 10.75
C LYS A 235 -16.18 16.62 10.31
N GLU A 236 -15.78 17.51 11.22
CA GLU A 236 -15.43 18.92 10.91
C GLU A 236 -14.26 19.02 9.92
N LEU A 237 -13.20 18.23 10.16
CA LEU A 237 -12.05 18.14 9.26
C LEU A 237 -12.46 17.62 7.87
N ALA A 238 -13.31 16.58 7.82
CA ALA A 238 -13.83 16.02 6.57
C ALA A 238 -14.75 17.01 5.81
N SER A 239 -15.63 17.75 6.50
CA SER A 239 -16.49 18.76 5.85
C SER A 239 -15.71 19.94 5.29
N ARG A 240 -14.54 20.24 5.85
CA ARG A 240 -13.57 21.21 5.32
C ARG A 240 -12.70 20.65 4.19
N GLY A 241 -12.91 19.41 3.77
CA GLY A 241 -12.18 18.75 2.68
C GLY A 241 -10.80 18.18 3.06
N LEU A 242 -10.41 18.22 4.35
CA LEU A 242 -9.10 17.70 4.76
C LEU A 242 -9.10 16.17 4.66
N GLY A 243 -8.22 15.64 3.81
CA GLY A 243 -8.10 14.21 3.55
C GLY A 243 -9.02 13.67 2.45
N SER A 244 -9.83 14.53 1.78
CA SER A 244 -10.67 14.11 0.65
C SER A 244 -9.87 13.60 -0.54
N THR A 245 -8.63 14.07 -0.72
CA THR A 245 -7.68 13.56 -1.71
C THR A 245 -6.71 12.57 -1.09
N THR A 246 -6.91 11.28 -1.33
CA THR A 246 -5.92 10.24 -0.98
C THR A 246 -4.87 10.13 -2.08
N LYS A 247 -3.59 10.38 -1.75
CA LYS A 247 -2.46 10.11 -2.65
C LYS A 247 -2.28 8.59 -2.82
N GLN A 248 -3.08 7.99 -3.69
CA GLN A 248 -2.95 6.57 -4.05
C GLN A 248 -1.91 6.42 -5.17
N ALA A 249 -1.21 5.29 -5.18
CA ALA A 249 -0.35 4.94 -6.30
C ALA A 249 -1.20 4.79 -7.58
N ASP A 250 -0.68 5.29 -8.70
CA ASP A 250 -1.35 5.16 -9.99
C ASP A 250 -1.01 3.81 -10.64
N PRO A 251 -1.97 3.15 -11.32
CA PRO A 251 -1.67 1.97 -12.10
C PRO A 251 -0.82 2.35 -13.32
N ILE A 252 0.16 1.52 -13.66
CA ILE A 252 0.84 1.57 -14.96
C ILE A 252 -0.12 0.97 -16.00
N SER A 253 -0.47 1.75 -17.03
CA SER A 253 -1.35 1.32 -18.13
C SER A 253 -0.61 0.38 -19.10
N LYS A 254 -1.29 -0.14 -20.14
CA LYS A 254 -0.62 -0.96 -21.16
C LYS A 254 0.33 -0.12 -22.01
N GLU A 255 -0.11 1.09 -22.35
CA GLU A 255 0.60 2.09 -23.15
C GLU A 255 1.84 2.59 -22.39
N ASP A 256 1.73 2.75 -21.07
CA ASP A 256 2.89 3.08 -20.22
C ASP A 256 3.86 1.90 -20.07
N GLU A 257 3.37 0.66 -19.97
CA GLU A 257 4.20 -0.55 -19.99
C GLU A 257 4.95 -0.69 -21.32
N GLU A 258 4.30 -0.43 -22.45
CA GLU A 258 4.90 -0.38 -23.79
C GLU A 258 5.97 0.71 -23.90
N LYS A 259 5.77 1.92 -23.33
CA LYS A 259 6.81 2.95 -23.26
C LYS A 259 8.04 2.49 -22.46
N ILE A 260 7.86 1.77 -21.33
CA ILE A 260 8.98 1.26 -20.53
C ILE A 260 9.76 0.18 -21.31
N TRP A 261 9.08 -0.67 -22.08
CA TRP A 261 9.72 -1.61 -23.01
C TRP A 261 10.48 -0.89 -24.13
N ASN A 262 9.83 0.03 -24.84
CA ASN A 262 10.41 0.74 -25.99
C ASN A 262 11.58 1.67 -25.61
N SER A 263 11.67 2.10 -24.34
CA SER A 263 12.81 2.88 -23.83
C SER A 263 14.02 2.02 -23.40
N GLY A 264 13.95 0.69 -23.48
CA GLY A 264 15.01 -0.22 -23.04
C GLY A 264 15.21 -0.27 -21.51
N VAL A 265 14.27 0.30 -20.74
CA VAL A 265 14.26 0.22 -19.27
C VAL A 265 13.84 -1.17 -18.80
N PHE A 266 12.94 -1.81 -19.54
CA PHE A 266 12.78 -3.27 -19.56
C PHE A 266 13.56 -3.87 -20.74
N GLY A 267 13.90 -5.16 -20.64
CA GLY A 267 14.75 -5.85 -21.61
C GLY A 267 15.59 -6.94 -20.99
N CYS A 268 16.46 -7.55 -21.79
CA CYS A 268 17.40 -8.58 -21.33
C CYS A 268 18.83 -8.35 -21.84
N ASP A 269 19.13 -7.12 -22.25
CA ASP A 269 20.38 -6.71 -22.90
C ASP A 269 21.48 -6.38 -21.88
N ASN A 270 21.08 -6.07 -20.64
CA ASN A 270 21.99 -5.80 -19.52
C ASN A 270 21.34 -6.17 -18.18
N SER A 271 22.17 -6.28 -17.13
CA SER A 271 21.76 -6.66 -15.77
C SER A 271 20.72 -5.71 -15.15
N VAL A 272 20.73 -4.42 -15.49
CA VAL A 272 19.79 -3.43 -14.93
C VAL A 272 18.42 -3.56 -15.59
N ALA A 273 18.37 -3.62 -16.92
CA ALA A 273 17.12 -3.80 -17.66
C ALA A 273 16.41 -5.13 -17.28
N LEU A 274 17.17 -6.21 -17.14
CA LEU A 274 16.61 -7.49 -16.71
C LEU A 274 16.08 -7.44 -15.26
N GLN A 275 16.84 -6.84 -14.33
CA GLN A 275 16.39 -6.65 -12.95
C GLN A 275 15.13 -5.78 -12.85
N ASN A 276 15.04 -4.69 -13.62
CA ASN A 276 13.85 -3.84 -13.69
C ASN A 276 12.64 -4.65 -14.19
N THR A 277 12.84 -5.46 -15.22
CA THR A 277 11.80 -6.30 -15.84
C THR A 277 11.23 -7.28 -14.80
N VAL A 278 12.06 -8.13 -14.20
CA VAL A 278 11.58 -9.10 -13.19
C VAL A 278 11.05 -8.41 -11.93
N PHE A 279 11.55 -7.22 -11.57
CA PHE A 279 10.98 -6.45 -10.47
C PHE A 279 9.55 -5.98 -10.75
N PHE A 280 9.30 -5.37 -11.91
CA PHE A 280 7.96 -4.92 -12.29
C PHE A 280 6.98 -6.11 -12.39
N TYR A 281 7.39 -7.20 -13.03
CA TYR A 281 6.54 -8.39 -13.11
C TYR A 281 6.37 -9.11 -11.77
N ASN A 282 7.31 -9.00 -10.82
CA ASN A 282 7.05 -9.46 -9.44
C ASN A 282 5.91 -8.69 -8.78
N CYS A 283 5.85 -7.37 -8.97
CA CYS A 283 4.73 -6.55 -8.50
C CYS A 283 3.41 -6.83 -9.26
N LYS A 284 3.48 -6.99 -10.59
CA LYS A 284 2.31 -7.16 -11.47
C LYS A 284 1.72 -8.57 -11.48
N LEU A 285 2.52 -9.62 -11.49
CA LEU A 285 2.04 -11.01 -11.65
C LEU A 285 1.68 -11.66 -10.31
N PHE A 286 2.47 -11.38 -9.27
CA PHE A 286 2.35 -12.02 -7.96
C PHE A 286 1.77 -11.08 -6.89
N GLY A 287 1.44 -9.84 -7.27
CA GLY A 287 0.87 -8.82 -6.39
C GLY A 287 1.78 -8.45 -5.23
N MET A 288 3.10 -8.57 -5.39
CA MET A 288 4.07 -8.08 -4.40
C MET A 288 4.07 -6.56 -4.36
N ARG A 289 4.38 -5.99 -3.20
CA ARG A 289 4.45 -4.53 -3.01
C ARG A 289 5.34 -4.08 -1.85
N GLY A 290 5.58 -4.92 -0.85
CA GLY A 290 6.37 -4.53 0.33
C GLY A 290 7.86 -4.48 0.00
N TYR A 291 8.58 -3.43 0.39
CA TYR A 291 10.03 -3.43 0.22
C TYR A 291 10.70 -4.54 1.05
N ASP A 292 10.12 -4.93 2.19
CA ASP A 292 10.54 -6.09 2.99
C ASP A 292 10.24 -7.43 2.30
N GLU A 293 9.07 -7.54 1.65
CA GLU A 293 8.65 -8.69 0.84
C GLU A 293 9.63 -8.90 -0.34
N HIS A 294 10.04 -7.83 -1.02
CA HIS A 294 11.10 -7.90 -2.02
C HIS A 294 12.48 -8.19 -1.38
N ARG A 295 12.82 -7.59 -0.23
CA ARG A 295 14.13 -7.74 0.41
C ARG A 295 14.39 -9.18 0.88
N ASN A 296 13.36 -9.87 1.34
CA ASN A 296 13.42 -11.24 1.86
C ASN A 296 13.10 -12.30 0.78
N LEU A 297 12.94 -11.88 -0.48
CA LEU A 297 12.63 -12.76 -1.60
C LEU A 297 13.84 -13.62 -1.98
N GLU A 298 13.62 -14.93 -2.09
CA GLU A 298 14.64 -15.93 -2.48
C GLU A 298 14.39 -16.49 -3.89
N CYS A 299 15.45 -16.95 -4.55
CA CYS A 299 15.38 -17.57 -5.87
C CYS A 299 14.54 -18.86 -5.86
N GLU A 300 14.64 -19.62 -4.77
CA GLU A 300 13.98 -20.90 -4.49
C GLU A 300 12.45 -20.77 -4.41
N GLN A 301 11.92 -19.55 -4.31
CA GLN A 301 10.48 -19.28 -4.38
C GLN A 301 9.95 -19.25 -5.82
N PHE A 302 10.83 -19.39 -6.82
CA PHE A 302 10.48 -19.40 -8.24
C PHE A 302 10.88 -20.72 -8.88
N SER A 303 9.96 -21.29 -9.66
CA SER A 303 10.24 -22.41 -10.55
C SER A 303 9.70 -22.15 -11.94
N ILE A 304 10.35 -22.72 -12.95
CA ILE A 304 9.93 -22.59 -14.35
C ILE A 304 9.59 -23.99 -14.82
N GLY A 305 8.41 -24.13 -15.41
CA GLY A 305 7.92 -25.40 -15.94
C GLY A 305 7.22 -25.22 -17.28
N CYS A 306 6.76 -26.33 -17.83
CA CYS A 306 5.83 -26.38 -18.95
C CYS A 306 4.59 -27.15 -18.50
N ASP A 307 3.41 -26.77 -18.98
CA ASP A 307 2.28 -27.71 -18.95
C ASP A 307 2.46 -28.80 -20.02
N GLY A 308 1.65 -29.85 -19.94
CA GLY A 308 1.63 -30.93 -20.94
C GLY A 308 1.14 -30.49 -22.34
N SER A 309 0.92 -29.20 -22.56
CA SER A 309 0.54 -28.58 -23.85
C SER A 309 1.58 -27.55 -24.33
N GLU A 310 2.83 -27.72 -23.90
CA GLU A 310 4.01 -26.88 -24.21
C GLU A 310 3.95 -25.43 -23.71
N SER A 311 2.95 -25.03 -22.92
CA SER A 311 2.90 -23.67 -22.38
C SER A 311 3.89 -23.53 -21.22
N ARG A 312 5.01 -22.83 -21.47
CA ARG A 312 5.95 -22.43 -20.41
C ARG A 312 5.25 -21.55 -19.37
N PHE A 313 5.55 -21.74 -18.10
CA PHE A 313 5.06 -20.89 -17.02
C PHE A 313 6.17 -20.53 -16.03
N ILE A 314 6.01 -19.36 -15.40
CA ILE A 314 6.70 -19.01 -14.15
C ILE A 314 5.76 -19.31 -12.98
N HIS A 315 6.25 -20.04 -11.98
CA HIS A 315 5.53 -20.40 -10.77
C HIS A 315 6.21 -19.74 -9.57
N PHE A 316 5.42 -19.03 -8.77
CA PHE A 316 5.85 -18.37 -7.55
C PHE A 316 5.15 -18.99 -6.35
N THR A 317 5.94 -19.44 -5.38
CA THR A 317 5.47 -19.94 -4.08
C THR A 317 5.81 -18.90 -3.01
N GLY A 318 4.79 -18.18 -2.57
CA GLY A 318 4.85 -17.22 -1.48
C GLY A 318 5.12 -17.92 -0.15
N ARG A 319 5.94 -17.28 0.68
CA ARG A 319 6.08 -17.57 2.11
C ARG A 319 5.24 -16.55 2.89
N THR A 320 5.70 -16.09 4.05
CA THR A 320 5.10 -14.99 4.80
C THR A 320 5.08 -13.67 4.00
N SER A 321 3.98 -12.94 4.11
CA SER A 321 3.75 -11.61 3.53
C SER A 321 2.86 -10.77 4.45
N LYS A 322 2.67 -9.48 4.18
CA LYS A 322 1.78 -8.63 5.01
C LYS A 322 0.33 -9.15 5.08
N THR A 323 -0.17 -9.85 4.06
CA THR A 323 -1.53 -10.45 4.08
C THR A 323 -1.52 -11.95 4.38
N PHE A 324 -0.37 -12.52 4.76
CA PHE A 324 -0.23 -13.89 5.24
C PHE A 324 0.96 -13.99 6.20
N SER A 325 0.71 -13.78 7.49
CA SER A 325 1.72 -13.94 8.56
C SER A 325 1.78 -15.38 9.09
N GLY A 326 0.79 -16.21 8.75
CA GLY A 326 0.49 -17.41 9.51
C GLY A 326 0.00 -17.05 10.93
N GLY A 327 0.17 -17.99 11.85
CA GLY A 327 -0.30 -17.89 13.24
C GLY A 327 -1.73 -18.39 13.44
N LEU A 328 -2.18 -18.41 14.70
CA LEU A 328 -3.46 -19.02 15.12
C LEU A 328 -4.67 -18.52 14.32
N ASN A 329 -4.75 -17.21 14.09
CA ASN A 329 -5.87 -16.56 13.39
C ASN A 329 -5.80 -16.73 11.85
N GLN A 330 -4.87 -17.54 11.33
CA GLN A 330 -4.65 -17.76 9.90
C GLN A 330 -4.39 -19.23 9.53
N LEU A 331 -4.76 -20.19 10.40
CA LEU A 331 -4.59 -21.62 10.14
C LEU A 331 -5.31 -22.12 8.88
N HIS A 332 -6.45 -21.50 8.53
CA HIS A 332 -7.20 -21.78 7.30
C HIS A 332 -6.63 -21.08 6.05
N VAL A 333 -5.69 -20.13 6.21
CA VAL A 333 -5.15 -19.33 5.10
C VAL A 333 -3.96 -20.06 4.50
N LYS A 334 -3.95 -20.22 3.17
CA LYS A 334 -2.78 -20.72 2.43
C LYS A 334 -1.90 -19.54 2.00
N SER A 335 -0.59 -19.76 1.89
CA SER A 335 0.28 -18.78 1.25
C SER A 335 -0.06 -18.63 -0.24
N LYS A 336 0.38 -17.53 -0.87
CA LYS A 336 0.18 -17.34 -2.31
C LYS A 336 0.89 -18.45 -3.09
N ASP A 337 0.17 -19.23 -3.88
CA ASP A 337 0.76 -20.14 -4.87
C ASP A 337 0.25 -19.75 -6.25
N ILE A 338 1.13 -19.20 -7.10
CA ILE A 338 0.72 -18.50 -8.32
C ILE A 338 1.52 -19.01 -9.53
N LYS A 339 0.82 -19.63 -10.47
CA LYS A 339 1.34 -19.95 -11.81
C LYS A 339 0.92 -18.85 -12.81
N HIS A 340 1.85 -18.41 -13.63
CA HIS A 340 1.62 -17.47 -14.73
C HIS A 340 2.17 -18.06 -16.03
N PHE A 341 1.25 -18.42 -16.92
CA PHE A 341 1.54 -19.05 -18.21
C PHE A 341 1.93 -18.02 -19.26
N CYS A 342 2.95 -18.33 -20.05
CA CYS A 342 3.32 -17.54 -21.21
C CYS A 342 2.27 -17.67 -22.33
N PRO A 343 2.10 -16.64 -23.18
CA PRO A 343 1.28 -16.73 -24.39
C PRO A 343 1.72 -17.89 -25.28
N LYS A 344 0.76 -18.60 -25.90
CA LYS A 344 1.04 -19.67 -26.88
C LYS A 344 1.53 -19.14 -28.23
N THR A 345 1.40 -17.84 -28.49
CA THR A 345 1.83 -17.15 -29.71
C THR A 345 3.28 -16.67 -29.59
N LYS A 346 4.16 -17.07 -30.52
CA LYS A 346 5.59 -16.70 -30.53
C LYS A 346 5.86 -15.18 -30.66
N ASP A 347 4.88 -14.41 -31.14
CA ASP A 347 5.01 -12.95 -31.34
C ASP A 347 4.93 -12.12 -30.05
N ARG A 348 4.82 -12.77 -28.87
CA ARG A 348 4.82 -12.09 -27.56
C ARG A 348 5.95 -12.64 -26.70
N CYS A 349 6.74 -11.72 -26.11
CA CYS A 349 7.79 -12.04 -25.15
C CYS A 349 7.28 -12.96 -24.02
N CYS A 350 7.80 -14.17 -23.93
CA CYS A 350 7.48 -15.08 -22.83
C CYS A 350 8.21 -14.62 -21.57
N ILE A 351 7.46 -14.10 -20.59
CA ILE A 351 8.07 -13.55 -19.37
C ILE A 351 8.89 -14.59 -18.59
N ALA A 352 8.56 -15.87 -18.68
CA ALA A 352 9.35 -16.94 -18.05
C ALA A 352 10.81 -16.98 -18.54
N GLU A 353 11.11 -16.59 -19.78
CA GLU A 353 12.49 -16.52 -20.30
C GLU A 353 13.32 -15.43 -19.60
N TYR A 354 12.69 -14.34 -19.18
CA TYR A 354 13.36 -13.28 -18.41
C TYR A 354 13.66 -13.77 -16.99
N TYR A 355 12.74 -14.51 -16.35
CA TYR A 355 13.00 -15.16 -15.07
C TYR A 355 14.07 -16.24 -15.19
N GLU A 356 14.07 -17.04 -16.25
CA GLU A 356 15.08 -18.07 -16.52
C GLU A 356 16.49 -17.46 -16.60
N LYS A 357 16.63 -16.42 -17.44
CA LYS A 357 17.89 -15.68 -17.62
C LYS A 357 18.33 -14.99 -16.32
N TYR A 358 17.39 -14.51 -15.51
CA TYR A 358 17.66 -13.84 -14.23
C TYR A 358 18.12 -14.84 -13.15
N LEU A 359 17.35 -15.89 -12.92
CA LEU A 359 17.63 -16.92 -11.91
C LEU A 359 18.92 -17.69 -12.22
N ALA A 360 19.16 -18.01 -13.50
CA ALA A 360 20.43 -18.62 -13.94
C ALA A 360 21.64 -17.73 -13.63
N ALA A 361 21.54 -16.41 -13.86
CA ALA A 361 22.59 -15.45 -13.53
C ALA A 361 22.81 -15.24 -12.01
N LEU A 362 21.91 -15.75 -11.16
CA LEU A 362 22.04 -15.77 -9.70
C LEU A 362 22.50 -17.14 -9.16
N GLY A 363 22.53 -18.18 -10.01
CA GLY A 363 22.78 -19.57 -9.62
C GLY A 363 21.58 -20.26 -8.95
N ASN A 364 20.35 -19.80 -9.22
CA ASN A 364 19.08 -20.37 -8.75
C ASN A 364 18.94 -20.53 -7.22
N ARG A 365 19.68 -19.74 -6.41
CA ARG A 365 19.69 -19.88 -4.94
C ARG A 365 19.85 -18.57 -4.18
N GLY A 366 19.39 -18.50 -2.93
CA GLY A 366 19.56 -17.36 -2.03
C GLY A 366 18.87 -16.07 -2.51
N PRO A 367 19.32 -14.89 -2.05
CA PRO A 367 18.61 -13.62 -2.27
C PRO A 367 18.36 -13.31 -3.74
N PHE A 368 17.10 -13.03 -4.08
CA PHE A 368 16.64 -12.75 -5.45
C PHE A 368 17.22 -11.43 -5.96
N TYR A 369 17.04 -10.32 -5.23
CA TYR A 369 17.56 -9.02 -5.66
C TYR A 369 19.01 -8.81 -5.21
N ARG A 370 19.95 -9.11 -6.11
CA ARG A 370 21.38 -8.78 -5.95
C ARG A 370 21.82 -7.61 -6.81
N ARG A 371 22.94 -6.98 -6.44
CA ARG A 371 23.46 -5.79 -7.15
C ARG A 371 23.88 -6.14 -8.59
N PRO A 372 23.35 -5.47 -9.62
CA PRO A 372 23.77 -5.68 -11.01
C PRO A 372 25.22 -5.21 -11.20
N LEU A 373 26.01 -6.00 -11.92
CA LEU A 373 27.38 -5.64 -12.30
C LEU A 373 27.39 -4.98 -13.69
N ALA A 374 28.36 -4.09 -13.89
CA ALA A 374 28.56 -3.41 -15.17
C ALA A 374 29.16 -4.34 -16.25
N GLY A 375 28.83 -4.04 -17.51
CA GLY A 375 29.27 -4.79 -18.69
C GLY A 375 28.10 -5.22 -19.57
N SER A 376 28.41 -5.84 -20.71
CA SER A 376 27.44 -6.36 -21.68
C SER A 376 26.83 -7.72 -21.29
N SER A 377 27.49 -8.48 -20.41
CA SER A 377 26.98 -9.76 -19.91
C SER A 377 26.16 -9.57 -18.63
N ILE A 378 24.97 -10.16 -18.61
CA ILE A 378 24.10 -10.20 -17.43
C ILE A 378 24.81 -10.93 -16.29
N ARG A 379 25.16 -10.19 -15.25
CA ARG A 379 25.85 -10.68 -14.05
C ARG A 379 25.44 -9.86 -12.84
N TYR A 380 25.36 -10.51 -11.69
CA TYR A 380 25.06 -9.88 -10.40
C TYR A 380 26.14 -10.26 -9.39
N GLY A 381 26.46 -9.35 -8.47
CA GLY A 381 27.31 -9.67 -7.33
C GLY A 381 26.57 -10.53 -6.30
N GLU A 382 27.27 -10.99 -5.26
CA GLU A 382 26.63 -11.71 -4.16
C GLU A 382 25.81 -10.79 -3.24
N GLN A 383 26.20 -9.51 -3.15
CA GLN A 383 25.57 -8.56 -2.25
C GLN A 383 24.14 -8.21 -2.69
N ALA A 384 23.19 -8.32 -1.75
CA ALA A 384 21.80 -7.91 -1.94
C ALA A 384 21.66 -6.41 -2.25
N VAL A 385 20.58 -6.05 -2.96
CA VAL A 385 20.18 -4.66 -3.18
C VAL A 385 19.74 -4.03 -1.85
N GLY A 386 20.16 -2.78 -1.61
CA GLY A 386 19.84 -2.05 -0.38
C GLY A 386 18.34 -1.74 -0.27
N ILE A 387 17.79 -1.79 0.95
CA ILE A 387 16.35 -1.65 1.20
C ILE A 387 15.77 -0.31 0.70
N ASN A 388 16.50 0.79 0.88
CA ASN A 388 16.11 2.11 0.38
C ASN A 388 16.07 2.18 -1.16
N LYS A 389 16.93 1.41 -1.83
CA LYS A 389 16.94 1.29 -3.29
C LYS A 389 15.73 0.48 -3.78
N LEU A 390 15.41 -0.64 -3.12
CA LEU A 390 14.18 -1.41 -3.38
C LEU A 390 12.91 -0.58 -3.14
N LYS A 391 12.87 0.27 -2.11
CA LYS A 391 11.73 1.19 -1.83
C LYS A 391 11.46 2.15 -3.01
N GLY A 392 12.52 2.58 -3.71
CA GLY A 392 12.44 3.51 -4.84
C GLY A 392 12.39 2.89 -6.24
N PHE A 393 12.48 1.56 -6.37
CA PHE A 393 12.68 0.89 -7.67
C PHE A 393 11.60 1.22 -8.71
N MET A 394 10.30 1.15 -8.38
CA MET A 394 9.27 1.47 -9.38
C MET A 394 9.36 2.92 -9.85
N ARG A 395 9.58 3.87 -8.92
CA ARG A 395 9.72 5.30 -9.21
C ARG A 395 10.91 5.56 -10.14
N GLU A 396 12.02 4.83 -9.96
CA GLU A 396 13.19 4.91 -10.83
C GLU A 396 12.94 4.32 -12.22
N ILE A 397 12.22 3.18 -12.31
CA ILE A 397 11.83 2.56 -13.58
C ILE A 397 10.95 3.52 -14.38
N THR A 398 9.86 4.03 -13.78
CA THR A 398 8.91 4.91 -14.47
C THR A 398 9.54 6.26 -14.82
N SER A 399 10.40 6.80 -13.95
CA SER A 399 11.14 8.05 -14.23
C SER A 399 12.13 7.91 -15.38
N LYS A 400 12.86 6.79 -15.50
CA LYS A 400 13.76 6.53 -16.65
C LYS A 400 13.01 6.37 -17.96
N ALA A 401 11.79 5.82 -17.92
CA ALA A 401 10.90 5.74 -19.07
C ALA A 401 10.14 7.05 -19.39
N GLY A 402 10.41 8.14 -18.65
CA GLY A 402 9.78 9.45 -18.88
C GLY A 402 8.31 9.56 -18.46
N LEU A 403 7.79 8.60 -17.68
CA LEU A 403 6.39 8.60 -17.24
C LEU A 403 6.14 9.64 -16.15
N GLN A 404 4.98 10.29 -16.22
CA GLN A 404 4.50 11.26 -15.23
C GLN A 404 3.32 10.67 -14.45
N GLY A 405 3.39 10.69 -13.12
CA GLY A 405 2.35 10.12 -12.24
C GLY A 405 2.89 9.71 -10.88
N ASN A 406 2.00 9.29 -9.97
CA ASN A 406 2.38 8.83 -8.62
C ASN A 406 2.73 7.34 -8.62
N PHE A 407 3.89 7.00 -9.19
CA PHE A 407 4.34 5.61 -9.31
C PHE A 407 5.16 5.15 -8.10
N THR A 408 4.74 4.02 -7.50
CA THR A 408 5.40 3.38 -6.37
C THR A 408 5.37 1.86 -6.57
N ASN A 409 6.07 1.06 -5.75
CA ASN A 409 6.05 -0.41 -5.89
C ASN A 409 4.62 -1.00 -5.88
N HIS A 410 3.70 -0.32 -5.21
CA HIS A 410 2.27 -0.65 -5.16
C HIS A 410 1.55 -0.49 -6.52
N SER A 411 2.07 0.32 -7.45
CA SER A 411 1.54 0.52 -8.80
C SER A 411 1.41 -0.79 -9.58
N GLY A 412 2.35 -1.73 -9.45
CA GLY A 412 2.28 -3.02 -10.14
C GLY A 412 1.10 -3.88 -9.67
N LYS A 413 0.85 -3.96 -8.35
CA LYS A 413 -0.35 -4.62 -7.79
C LYS A 413 -1.64 -3.94 -8.26
N ARG A 414 -1.63 -2.61 -8.47
CA ARG A 414 -2.76 -1.87 -9.05
C ARG A 414 -2.96 -2.16 -10.53
N SER A 415 -1.91 -2.16 -11.35
CA SER A 415 -1.97 -2.59 -12.75
C SER A 415 -2.56 -3.99 -12.88
N CYS A 416 -2.16 -4.94 -12.01
CA CYS A 416 -2.74 -6.28 -11.95
C CYS A 416 -4.26 -6.25 -11.77
N ALA A 417 -4.73 -5.63 -10.69
CA ALA A 417 -6.15 -5.57 -10.34
C ALA A 417 -6.99 -4.84 -11.40
N THR A 418 -6.51 -3.69 -11.89
CA THR A 418 -7.19 -2.92 -12.93
C THR A 418 -7.25 -3.68 -14.26
N GLN A 419 -6.12 -4.21 -14.75
CA GLN A 419 -6.08 -4.90 -16.04
C GLN A 419 -6.95 -6.18 -16.04
N LEU A 420 -6.98 -6.93 -14.94
CA LEU A 420 -7.87 -8.10 -14.81
C LEU A 420 -9.35 -7.68 -14.74
N TYR A 421 -9.67 -6.61 -14.00
CA TYR A 421 -11.05 -6.12 -13.91
C TYR A 421 -11.58 -5.60 -15.24
N THR A 422 -10.81 -4.77 -15.96
CA THR A 422 -11.17 -4.27 -17.29
C THR A 422 -11.27 -5.40 -18.32
N ALA A 423 -10.56 -6.52 -18.13
CA ALA A 423 -10.67 -7.73 -18.95
C ALA A 423 -11.88 -8.62 -18.58
N GLY A 424 -12.74 -8.22 -17.62
CA GLY A 424 -13.91 -8.98 -17.21
C GLY A 424 -13.63 -10.22 -16.36
N ILE A 425 -12.43 -10.33 -15.79
CA ILE A 425 -12.03 -11.48 -14.94
C ILE A 425 -12.85 -11.47 -13.63
N PRO A 426 -13.40 -12.62 -13.17
CA PRO A 426 -14.17 -12.71 -11.93
C PRO A 426 -13.44 -12.15 -10.71
N GLU A 427 -14.16 -11.49 -9.80
CA GLU A 427 -13.56 -10.82 -8.63
C GLU A 427 -12.79 -11.79 -7.72
N GLN A 428 -13.25 -13.04 -7.59
CA GLN A 428 -12.57 -14.13 -6.87
C GLN A 428 -11.15 -14.40 -7.43
N GLU A 429 -10.99 -14.46 -8.76
CA GLU A 429 -9.70 -14.67 -9.41
C GLU A 429 -8.76 -13.47 -9.23
N ILE A 430 -9.31 -12.26 -9.25
CA ILE A 430 -8.55 -11.03 -8.95
C ILE A 430 -8.09 -11.07 -7.48
N MET A 431 -8.97 -11.42 -6.55
CA MET A 431 -8.65 -11.54 -5.12
C MET A 431 -7.56 -12.58 -4.87
N SER A 432 -7.68 -13.77 -5.46
CA SER A 432 -6.67 -14.84 -5.44
C SER A 432 -5.31 -14.33 -5.94
N ARG A 433 -5.26 -13.75 -7.16
CA ARG A 433 -4.03 -13.23 -7.78
C ARG A 433 -3.36 -12.12 -6.96
N THR A 434 -4.16 -11.23 -6.36
CA THR A 434 -3.68 -10.03 -5.67
C THR A 434 -3.49 -10.22 -4.15
N GLY A 435 -3.95 -11.33 -3.59
CA GLY A 435 -3.90 -11.63 -2.16
C GLY A 435 -4.83 -10.76 -1.30
N HIS A 436 -5.99 -10.36 -1.83
CA HIS A 436 -7.04 -9.67 -1.07
C HIS A 436 -8.00 -10.68 -0.42
N ARG A 437 -8.39 -10.43 0.83
CA ARG A 437 -9.31 -11.31 1.58
C ARG A 437 -10.77 -10.92 1.47
N THR A 438 -11.08 -9.70 1.07
CA THR A 438 -12.46 -9.19 0.94
C THR A 438 -12.69 -8.47 -0.39
N GLU A 439 -13.92 -8.56 -0.89
CA GLU A 439 -14.40 -7.80 -2.04
C GLU A 439 -14.21 -6.29 -1.85
N THR A 440 -14.51 -5.79 -0.64
CA THR A 440 -14.36 -4.37 -0.28
C THR A 440 -12.93 -3.88 -0.37
N ALA A 441 -11.92 -4.74 -0.15
CA ALA A 441 -10.52 -4.40 -0.34
C ALA A 441 -10.13 -4.34 -1.82
N VAL A 442 -10.47 -5.36 -2.62
CA VAL A 442 -10.08 -5.40 -4.05
C VAL A 442 -10.80 -4.33 -4.88
N ARG A 443 -12.06 -3.96 -4.52
CA ARG A 443 -12.80 -2.88 -5.20
C ARG A 443 -12.10 -1.52 -5.10
N LYS A 444 -11.28 -1.27 -4.08
CA LYS A 444 -10.44 -0.05 -3.96
C LYS A 444 -9.30 0.03 -4.99
N TYR A 445 -9.02 -1.08 -5.68
CA TYR A 445 -8.03 -1.18 -6.75
C TYR A 445 -8.66 -1.09 -8.15
N LYS A 446 -9.95 -1.43 -8.27
CA LYS A 446 -10.74 -1.24 -9.50
C LYS A 446 -10.91 0.26 -9.75
N ARG A 447 -10.18 0.81 -10.72
CA ARG A 447 -10.45 2.15 -11.24
C ARG A 447 -11.22 2.03 -12.55
N SER A 448 -12.20 2.90 -12.77
CA SER A 448 -12.70 3.18 -14.12
C SER A 448 -11.52 3.66 -14.97
N SER A 449 -11.39 3.12 -16.18
CA SER A 449 -10.46 3.66 -17.16
C SER A 449 -11.04 4.93 -17.79
N ASN A 450 -10.23 5.70 -18.52
CA ASN A 450 -10.72 6.92 -19.16
C ASN A 450 -11.82 6.61 -20.19
N GLU A 451 -11.75 5.45 -20.86
CA GLU A 451 -12.74 4.97 -21.81
C GLU A 451 -14.10 4.75 -21.12
N ILE A 452 -14.12 4.07 -19.96
CA ILE A 452 -15.33 3.89 -19.15
C ILE A 452 -15.86 5.24 -18.64
N LEU A 453 -14.98 6.18 -18.29
CA LEU A 453 -15.40 7.53 -17.87
C LEU A 453 -15.99 8.35 -19.04
N HIS A 454 -15.47 8.18 -20.26
CA HIS A 454 -16.06 8.75 -21.46
C HIS A 454 -17.43 8.14 -21.76
N GLU A 455 -17.57 6.81 -21.76
CA GLU A 455 -18.86 6.12 -21.93
C GLU A 455 -19.91 6.58 -20.91
N VAL A 456 -19.52 6.68 -19.62
CA VAL A 456 -20.39 7.20 -18.56
C VAL A 456 -20.74 8.67 -18.79
N SER A 457 -19.78 9.50 -19.24
CA SER A 457 -20.04 10.91 -19.57
C SER A 457 -20.99 11.04 -20.75
N ASP A 458 -20.84 10.23 -21.79
CA ASP A 458 -21.68 10.25 -23.00
C ASP A 458 -23.13 9.84 -22.70
N VAL A 459 -23.32 8.87 -21.80
CA VAL A 459 -24.66 8.47 -21.30
C VAL A 459 -25.30 9.56 -20.41
N LEU A 460 -24.48 10.30 -19.64
CA LEU A 460 -24.95 11.36 -18.74
C LEU A 460 -25.02 12.75 -19.37
N ASN A 461 -24.48 12.92 -20.58
CA ASN A 461 -24.46 14.19 -21.29
C ASN A 461 -25.89 14.65 -21.63
N PRO A 462 -26.18 15.96 -21.59
CA PRO A 462 -27.50 16.47 -21.93
C PRO A 462 -27.84 16.15 -23.38
N PRO A 463 -29.11 15.84 -23.71
CA PRO A 463 -29.52 15.53 -25.07
C PRO A 463 -29.19 16.71 -26.00
N MET A 464 -28.58 16.41 -27.15
CA MET A 464 -28.21 17.43 -28.13
C MET A 464 -29.43 18.27 -28.48
N LYS A 465 -29.27 19.60 -28.45
CA LYS A 465 -30.30 20.51 -28.95
C LYS A 465 -30.55 20.16 -30.41
N LYS A 466 -31.79 19.79 -30.74
CA LYS A 466 -32.23 19.76 -32.14
C LYS A 466 -32.07 21.18 -32.68
N GLU A 467 -31.08 21.39 -33.55
CA GLU A 467 -30.98 22.63 -34.28
C GLU A 467 -32.30 22.81 -35.04
N LYS A 468 -32.90 23.99 -34.92
CA LYS A 468 -34.04 24.34 -35.77
C LYS A 468 -33.52 24.34 -37.22
N PRO A 469 -34.24 23.77 -38.19
CA PRO A 469 -33.81 23.84 -39.59
C PRO A 469 -33.82 25.32 -40.02
N GLY A 470 -32.64 25.94 -40.00
CA GLY A 470 -32.39 27.24 -40.60
C GLY A 470 -32.22 27.03 -42.10
N ASN A 471 -33.04 27.73 -42.88
CA ASN A 471 -33.15 27.61 -44.34
C ASN A 471 -31.84 27.23 -45.05
N ALA A 472 -31.80 26.02 -45.59
CA ALA A 472 -30.88 25.71 -46.68
C ALA A 472 -31.33 26.51 -47.91
N LEU A 473 -30.50 27.46 -48.36
CA LEU A 473 -30.51 27.91 -49.74
C LEU A 473 -29.50 27.07 -50.51
N LEU A 474 -29.95 26.53 -51.63
CA LEU A 474 -29.18 25.72 -52.55
C LEU A 474 -28.14 26.60 -53.28
N GLU A 475 -26.95 26.07 -53.57
CA GLU A 475 -26.57 25.76 -54.96
C GLU A 475 -25.19 25.06 -55.08
N ASN A 476 -25.21 23.97 -55.87
CA ASN A 476 -24.22 23.51 -56.86
C ASN A 476 -22.79 23.07 -56.42
N ASP A 477 -22.67 21.74 -56.35
CA ASP A 477 -21.75 20.89 -57.13
C ASP A 477 -20.24 21.18 -57.21
N MET A 478 -19.45 20.19 -56.75
CA MET A 478 -18.39 19.58 -57.57
C MET A 478 -17.99 18.19 -57.05
N GLU A 479 -18.05 17.17 -57.91
CA GLU A 479 -17.62 15.80 -57.61
C GLU A 479 -16.09 15.67 -57.53
N VAL A 480 -15.60 14.87 -56.57
CA VAL A 480 -14.43 13.99 -56.76
C VAL A 480 -14.68 12.67 -56.03
N ASP A 481 -14.45 11.55 -56.71
CA ASP A 481 -14.82 10.20 -56.31
C ASP A 481 -13.69 9.42 -55.57
N SER A 482 -14.07 8.24 -55.02
CA SER A 482 -13.22 7.07 -54.73
C SER A 482 -12.55 6.93 -53.32
N PRO A 483 -12.35 5.70 -52.78
CA PRO A 483 -13.47 4.93 -52.21
C PRO A 483 -13.19 4.17 -50.88
N ASN A 484 -14.28 3.80 -50.21
CA ASN A 484 -14.50 2.65 -49.29
C ASN A 484 -13.37 2.11 -48.38
N LYS A 485 -13.68 2.05 -47.08
CA LYS A 485 -13.43 0.83 -46.29
C LYS A 485 -14.64 0.50 -45.41
N SER A 486 -15.26 -0.65 -45.72
CA SER A 486 -16.34 -1.25 -44.96
C SER A 486 -15.85 -1.77 -43.60
N THR A 487 -16.71 -1.66 -42.58
CA THR A 487 -16.55 -2.39 -41.31
C THR A 487 -17.73 -3.36 -41.17
N GLU A 488 -17.43 -4.66 -41.26
CA GLU A 488 -18.44 -5.70 -41.07
C GLU A 488 -18.89 -5.79 -39.61
N LEU A 489 -20.21 -5.84 -39.41
CA LEU A 489 -20.83 -6.17 -38.14
C LEU A 489 -20.70 -7.68 -37.89
N LEU A 490 -19.75 -8.08 -37.05
CA LEU A 490 -19.71 -9.41 -36.45
C LEU A 490 -20.16 -9.36 -34.98
N THR A 491 -21.21 -10.11 -34.70
CA THR A 491 -21.99 -10.11 -33.46
C THR A 491 -21.33 -10.91 -32.34
N ARG A 492 -21.46 -10.48 -31.07
CA ARG A 492 -21.45 -11.41 -29.92
C ARG A 492 -22.14 -10.87 -28.66
N SER A 493 -23.19 -11.60 -28.28
CA SER A 493 -23.93 -11.65 -26.99
C SER A 493 -24.46 -10.36 -26.34
N PRO A 494 -25.77 -10.23 -26.10
CA PRO A 494 -26.34 -9.16 -25.28
C PRO A 494 -26.27 -9.46 -23.78
N PHE A 495 -26.18 -8.42 -22.95
CA PHE A 495 -26.52 -8.47 -21.52
C PHE A 495 -28.02 -8.77 -21.32
N PRO A 496 -28.42 -9.37 -20.18
CA PRO A 496 -29.83 -9.66 -19.91
C PRO A 496 -30.66 -8.37 -19.83
N LYS A 497 -31.82 -8.38 -20.49
CA LYS A 497 -32.75 -7.24 -20.52
C LYS A 497 -33.37 -7.00 -19.12
N PRO A 498 -33.68 -5.74 -18.76
CA PRO A 498 -34.51 -5.47 -17.59
C PRO A 498 -35.93 -6.05 -17.78
N MET A 499 -36.55 -6.50 -16.68
CA MET A 499 -37.91 -7.03 -16.69
C MET A 499 -38.90 -6.02 -17.26
N GLN A 500 -39.76 -6.49 -18.17
CA GLN A 500 -40.91 -5.72 -18.64
C GLN A 500 -42.10 -5.87 -17.68
N ASP A 501 -42.92 -4.84 -17.72
CA ASP A 501 -44.16 -4.65 -16.98
C ASP A 501 -45.08 -5.89 -16.99
N ILE A 502 -45.47 -6.39 -15.80
CA ILE A 502 -46.44 -7.49 -15.65
C ILE A 502 -47.79 -6.91 -15.22
N SER A 503 -48.45 -6.24 -16.15
CA SER A 503 -49.87 -5.89 -16.03
C SER A 503 -50.72 -6.92 -16.79
N ASN A 504 -51.00 -8.04 -16.11
CA ASN A 504 -52.17 -8.96 -16.25
C ASN A 504 -51.80 -10.40 -15.85
N LEU A 505 -52.39 -10.89 -14.75
CA LEU A 505 -52.86 -12.26 -14.50
C LEU A 505 -53.60 -12.29 -13.13
N PRO A 506 -54.54 -13.23 -12.89
CA PRO A 506 -55.65 -13.03 -11.95
C PRO A 506 -55.40 -13.48 -10.49
N ASP A 507 -56.33 -13.07 -9.62
CA ASP A 507 -56.36 -13.33 -8.17
C ASP A 507 -56.05 -14.77 -7.72
N GLN A 508 -55.14 -14.91 -6.76
CA GLN A 508 -55.18 -16.00 -5.78
C GLN A 508 -54.42 -15.70 -4.47
N LYS A 509 -55.20 -15.33 -3.44
CA LYS A 509 -55.01 -15.35 -1.96
C LYS A 509 -53.66 -14.92 -1.31
N PRO A 510 -53.69 -14.13 -0.22
CA PRO A 510 -52.48 -13.65 0.45
C PRO A 510 -51.86 -14.69 1.40
N SER A 511 -50.54 -14.88 1.29
CA SER A 511 -49.71 -15.54 2.31
C SER A 511 -49.14 -14.50 3.28
N VAL A 512 -49.44 -14.64 4.57
CA VAL A 512 -49.06 -13.71 5.64
C VAL A 512 -47.58 -13.87 6.01
N PHE A 513 -46.81 -12.78 5.97
CA PHE A 513 -45.47 -12.71 6.57
C PHE A 513 -45.58 -12.29 8.05
N ASN A 514 -45.16 -13.17 8.96
CA ASN A 514 -45.02 -12.86 10.38
C ASN A 514 -43.54 -12.71 10.78
N ASN A 515 -43.27 -11.90 11.81
CA ASN A 515 -41.98 -11.66 12.48
C ASN A 515 -40.93 -10.79 11.74
N CYS A 516 -41.28 -9.52 11.51
CA CYS A 516 -40.28 -8.43 11.53
C CYS A 516 -40.68 -7.42 12.62
N THR A 517 -39.84 -7.22 13.64
CA THR A 517 -40.02 -6.18 14.66
C THR A 517 -38.98 -5.09 14.45
N PHE A 518 -39.43 -3.88 14.10
CA PHE A 518 -38.59 -2.68 14.05
C PHE A 518 -38.82 -1.87 15.33
N ASN A 519 -37.77 -1.70 16.14
CA ASN A 519 -37.77 -0.73 17.23
C ASN A 519 -37.20 0.59 16.70
N PHE A 520 -37.95 1.67 16.90
CA PHE A 520 -37.57 3.05 16.59
C PHE A 520 -36.72 3.67 17.71
#